data_AF-A0A016VI17-F1
#
_entry.id   AF-A0A016VI17-F1
#
_cell.length_a   1.000
_cell.length_b   1.000
_cell.length_c   1.000
_cell.angle_alpha   90.00
_cell.angle_beta   90.00
_cell.angle_gamma   90.00
#
_symmetry.space_group_name_H-M   'P 1'
#
loop_
_entity.id
_entity.type
_entity.pdbx_description
1 polymer ?
#
loop_
_entity_poly.entity_id
_entity_poly.type
_entity_poly.pdbx_seq_one_letter_code
_entity_poly.pdbx_strand_id
1 'polypeptide(L)'
;MVNVLLRLGVTEHFGVPILDVDMVMGSLENAMASTGGFCVGRSYVVGHQRLSGLGYCFSASLPPLLATAASEGLKIINEQPERVARVQRFAVAVHRGLEAAFEGSNFEVQGVELSPMKHIVYNGDDAEKKLDALVDRLFDEASIMITRARYLERDELYPVTPSARLMVQSEMSEDEVERALVAIATIVEDLFIYPSHSYLLCCTLLNLCLYLDLFGLDLCYSLDLCYSYKELISSLFLPYVLVLILLHIALRLYLLPYLPFS
;
A
#
# COMPACT_ATOMS: atom_id res chain seq x y z
N MET A 1 14.68 26.50 -21.30
CA MET A 1 14.65 25.13 -20.76
C MET A 1 15.39 25.03 -19.43
N VAL A 2 16.70 25.29 -19.36
CA VAL A 2 17.50 25.13 -18.12
C VAL A 2 17.00 26.02 -16.96
N ASN A 3 16.69 27.30 -17.21
CA ASN A 3 16.19 28.20 -16.15
C ASN A 3 14.84 27.80 -15.54
N VAL A 4 14.03 26.98 -16.23
CA VAL A 4 12.74 26.51 -15.72
C VAL A 4 12.96 25.30 -14.79
N LEU A 5 13.80 24.37 -15.22
CA LEU A 5 14.20 23.20 -14.44
C LEU A 5 14.85 23.54 -13.09
N LEU A 6 15.55 24.67 -13.02
CA LEU A 6 16.23 25.12 -11.80
C LEU A 6 15.31 25.89 -10.83
N ARG A 7 14.10 26.24 -11.25
CA ARG A 7 13.11 27.01 -10.50
C ARG A 7 11.92 26.18 -10.04
N LEU A 8 12.00 24.85 -10.09
CA LEU A 8 10.89 23.96 -9.74
C LEU A 8 11.49 22.74 -9.05
N GLY A 9 11.85 22.89 -7.79
CA GLY A 9 12.55 21.84 -7.06
C GLY A 9 12.93 22.21 -5.64
N VAL A 10 13.69 21.31 -5.01
CA VAL A 10 14.08 21.42 -3.59
C VAL A 10 14.94 22.66 -3.32
N THR A 11 15.81 23.03 -4.26
CA THR A 11 16.66 24.24 -4.14
C THR A 11 15.84 25.51 -4.05
N GLU A 12 14.81 25.64 -4.89
CA GLU A 12 13.88 26.77 -4.82
C GLU A 12 13.06 26.73 -3.54
N HIS A 13 12.53 25.56 -3.16
CA HIS A 13 11.71 25.38 -1.96
C HIS A 13 12.42 25.86 -0.69
N PHE A 14 13.71 25.57 -0.55
CA PHE A 14 14.53 26.00 0.58
C PHE A 14 15.27 27.34 0.36
N GLY A 15 15.06 28.01 -0.77
CA GLY A 15 15.75 29.25 -1.12
C GLY A 15 17.27 29.13 -1.28
N VAL A 16 17.75 27.92 -1.58
CA VAL A 16 19.18 27.66 -1.81
C VAL A 16 19.55 28.16 -3.21
N PRO A 17 20.53 29.06 -3.33
CA PRO A 17 21.01 29.53 -4.63
C PRO A 17 21.49 28.35 -5.49
N ILE A 18 21.04 28.31 -6.74
CA ILE A 18 21.45 27.23 -7.65
C ILE A 18 22.95 27.20 -7.93
N LEU A 19 23.63 28.33 -7.73
CA LEU A 19 25.08 28.45 -7.90
C LEU A 19 25.88 27.70 -6.83
N ASP A 20 25.26 27.40 -5.69
CA ASP A 20 25.84 26.62 -4.60
C ASP A 20 25.65 25.11 -4.81
N VAL A 21 24.94 24.72 -5.87
CA VAL A 21 24.74 23.32 -6.27
C VAL A 21 25.59 23.02 -7.49
N ASP A 22 26.59 22.16 -7.32
CA ASP A 22 27.51 21.78 -8.41
C ASP A 22 26.80 21.08 -9.57
N MET A 23 25.77 20.29 -9.24
CA MET A 23 25.06 19.45 -10.19
C MET A 23 23.62 19.15 -9.73
N VAL A 24 22.66 19.35 -10.62
CA VAL A 24 21.26 18.94 -10.45
C VAL A 24 20.94 17.85 -11.46
N MET A 25 20.42 16.74 -10.96
CA MET A 25 19.96 15.62 -11.79
C MET A 25 18.49 15.36 -11.53
N GLY A 26 17.78 14.87 -12.53
CA GLY A 26 16.38 14.50 -12.38
C GLY A 26 15.93 13.53 -13.46
N SER A 27 14.86 12.79 -13.15
CA SER A 27 14.18 11.92 -14.10
C SER A 27 13.07 12.68 -14.83
N LEU A 28 12.87 12.35 -16.11
CA LEU A 28 11.77 12.82 -16.94
C LEU A 28 10.55 11.88 -16.88
N GLU A 29 10.61 10.81 -16.09
CA GLU A 29 9.57 9.77 -16.06
C GLU A 29 8.36 10.15 -15.22
N ASN A 30 8.56 11.02 -14.23
CA ASN A 30 7.52 11.36 -13.26
C ASN A 30 6.70 12.57 -13.75
N ALA A 31 7.00 13.76 -13.24
CA ALA A 31 6.24 14.98 -13.54
C ALA A 31 6.23 15.37 -15.04
N MET A 32 7.17 14.86 -15.83
CA MET A 32 7.35 15.22 -17.24
C MET A 32 6.71 14.21 -18.21
N ALA A 33 6.14 13.11 -17.70
CA ALA A 33 5.45 12.08 -18.47
C ALA A 33 6.23 11.59 -19.72
N SER A 34 7.55 11.47 -19.61
CA SER A 34 8.45 11.01 -20.67
C SER A 34 9.38 9.91 -20.14
N THR A 35 10.59 9.76 -20.67
CA THR A 35 11.59 8.83 -20.13
C THR A 35 12.99 9.41 -20.20
N GLY A 36 13.91 8.80 -19.46
CA GLY A 36 15.29 9.24 -19.32
C GLY A 36 15.47 10.25 -18.21
N GLY A 37 16.64 10.88 -18.20
CA GLY A 37 17.00 11.87 -17.19
C GLY A 37 17.84 12.98 -17.78
N PHE A 38 18.04 14.02 -16.99
CA PHE A 38 18.89 15.14 -17.33
C PHE A 38 19.89 15.39 -16.21
N CYS A 39 20.98 16.06 -16.57
CA CYS A 39 21.97 16.58 -15.65
C CYS A 39 22.26 18.04 -16.04
N VAL A 40 22.16 18.95 -15.06
CA VAL A 40 22.50 20.36 -15.19
C VAL A 40 23.64 20.66 -14.23
N GLY A 41 24.63 21.40 -14.70
CA GLY A 41 25.75 21.86 -13.88
C GLY A 41 26.58 22.85 -14.65
N ARG A 42 27.76 23.18 -14.10
CA ARG A 42 28.74 24.03 -14.81
C ARG A 42 29.18 23.36 -16.11
N SER A 43 29.49 24.16 -17.12
CA SER A 43 29.81 23.68 -18.48
C SER A 43 30.94 22.64 -18.51
N TYR A 44 31.96 22.79 -17.66
CA TYR A 44 33.05 21.81 -17.58
C TYR A 44 32.62 20.48 -16.95
N VAL A 45 31.67 20.49 -16.00
CA VAL A 45 31.11 19.28 -15.38
C VAL A 45 30.30 18.50 -16.41
N VAL A 46 29.36 19.18 -17.07
CA VAL A 46 28.51 18.58 -18.11
C VAL A 46 29.35 18.15 -19.31
N GLY A 47 30.35 18.95 -19.69
CA GLY A 47 31.29 18.63 -20.77
C GLY A 47 32.10 17.37 -20.46
N HIS A 48 32.60 17.22 -19.24
CA HIS A 48 33.29 16.01 -18.81
C HIS A 48 32.37 14.79 -18.85
N GLN A 49 31.16 14.88 -18.30
CA GLN A 49 30.18 13.78 -18.35
C GLN A 49 29.83 13.36 -19.78
N ARG A 50 29.67 14.33 -20.68
CA ARG A 50 29.36 14.06 -22.08
C ARG A 50 30.47 13.31 -22.82
N LEU A 51 31.73 13.55 -22.45
CA LEU A 51 32.90 12.95 -23.10
C LEU A 51 33.35 11.64 -22.44
N SER A 52 33.14 11.51 -21.13
CA SER A 52 33.68 10.41 -20.32
C SER A 52 32.62 9.50 -19.71
N GLY A 53 31.34 9.88 -19.75
CA GLY A 53 30.25 9.08 -19.20
C GLY A 53 29.95 7.87 -20.08
N LEU A 54 30.31 6.66 -19.62
CA LEU A 54 30.09 5.42 -20.37
C LEU A 54 28.62 5.24 -20.77
N GLY A 55 27.69 5.48 -19.85
CA GLY A 55 26.25 5.38 -20.11
C GLY A 55 25.72 6.45 -21.08
N TYR A 56 26.42 7.57 -21.24
CA TYR A 56 26.07 8.59 -22.23
C TYR A 56 26.65 8.26 -23.61
N CYS A 57 27.91 7.81 -23.66
CA CYS A 57 28.62 7.52 -24.91
C CYS A 57 28.20 6.20 -25.58
N PHE A 58 27.84 5.18 -24.79
CA PHE A 58 27.55 3.83 -25.27
C PHE A 58 26.07 3.43 -25.12
N SER A 59 25.18 4.42 -25.11
CA SER A 59 23.72 4.22 -25.09
C SER A 59 23.04 4.91 -26.27
N ALA A 60 21.85 4.44 -26.63
CA ALA A 60 21.01 5.10 -27.63
C ALA A 60 20.45 6.41 -27.07
N SER A 61 20.29 7.41 -27.95
CA SER A 61 19.66 8.67 -27.58
C SER A 61 18.16 8.50 -27.34
N LEU A 62 17.59 9.41 -26.55
CA LEU A 62 16.15 9.50 -26.33
C LEU A 62 15.41 9.74 -27.66
N PRO A 63 14.36 8.96 -27.99
CA PRO A 63 13.57 9.19 -29.19
C PRO A 63 13.05 10.64 -29.30
N PRO A 64 13.08 11.28 -30.49
CA PRO A 64 12.68 12.68 -30.65
C PRO A 64 11.27 13.00 -30.14
N LEU A 65 10.34 12.05 -30.27
CA LEU A 65 8.97 12.17 -29.76
C LEU A 65 8.95 12.38 -28.24
N LEU A 66 9.71 11.58 -27.50
CA LEU A 66 9.77 11.62 -26.04
C LEU A 66 10.52 12.88 -25.55
N ALA A 67 11.57 13.29 -26.28
CA ALA A 67 12.25 14.55 -26.02
C ALA A 67 11.30 15.76 -26.20
N THR A 68 10.43 15.71 -27.21
CA THR A 68 9.44 16.75 -27.47
C THR A 68 8.37 16.76 -26.37
N ALA A 69 7.86 15.58 -25.99
CA ALA A 69 6.90 15.45 -24.89
C ALA A 69 7.43 16.02 -23.56
N ALA A 70 8.68 15.71 -23.21
CA ALA A 70 9.33 16.26 -22.02
C ALA A 70 9.49 17.79 -22.12
N SER A 71 9.85 18.31 -23.29
CA SER A 71 9.98 19.75 -23.53
C SER A 71 8.65 20.48 -23.37
N GLU A 72 7.56 19.93 -23.92
CA GLU A 72 6.21 20.48 -23.75
C GLU A 72 5.71 20.36 -22.31
N GLY A 73 5.96 19.25 -21.62
CA GLY A 73 5.67 19.12 -20.19
C GLY A 73 6.33 20.23 -19.37
N LEU A 74 7.58 20.60 -19.70
CA LEU A 74 8.29 21.66 -19.00
C LEU A 74 7.66 23.03 -19.23
N LYS A 75 7.23 23.28 -20.47
CA LYS A 75 6.54 24.53 -20.84
C LYS A 75 5.22 24.64 -20.08
N ILE A 76 4.43 23.56 -20.06
CA ILE A 76 3.15 23.53 -19.34
C ILE A 76 3.34 23.84 -17.86
N ILE A 77 4.29 23.20 -17.17
CA ILE A 77 4.53 23.46 -15.75
C ILE A 77 4.95 24.91 -15.51
N ASN A 78 5.73 25.51 -16.42
CA ASN A 78 6.15 26.91 -16.33
C ASN A 78 5.01 27.91 -16.59
N GLU A 79 4.12 27.59 -17.54
CA GLU A 79 2.97 28.42 -17.89
C GLU A 79 1.83 28.31 -16.88
N GLN A 80 1.74 27.17 -16.19
CA GLN A 80 0.66 26.81 -15.25
C GLN A 80 1.21 26.45 -13.85
N PRO A 81 1.83 27.41 -13.12
CA PRO A 81 2.43 27.16 -11.80
C PRO A 81 1.38 26.74 -10.75
N GLU A 82 0.10 27.05 -10.96
CA GLU A 82 -1.00 26.62 -10.12
C GLU A 82 -1.14 25.10 -10.04
N ARG A 83 -0.66 24.34 -11.04
CA ARG A 83 -0.64 22.87 -10.99
C ARG A 83 0.21 22.35 -9.85
N VAL A 84 1.36 22.98 -9.61
CA VAL A 84 2.29 22.63 -8.52
C VAL A 84 1.65 22.97 -7.17
N ALA A 85 1.04 24.15 -7.06
CA ALA A 85 0.31 24.54 -5.86
C ALA A 85 -0.87 23.60 -5.58
N ARG A 86 -1.59 23.15 -6.62
CA ARG A 86 -2.74 22.25 -6.50
C ARG A 86 -2.32 20.86 -6.01
N VAL A 87 -1.28 20.27 -6.60
CA VAL A 87 -0.78 18.96 -6.13
C VAL A 87 -0.23 19.04 -4.71
N GLN A 88 0.42 20.14 -4.31
CA GLN A 88 0.87 20.35 -2.94
C GLN A 88 -0.30 20.45 -1.95
N ARG A 89 -1.39 21.13 -2.31
CA ARG A 89 -2.60 21.19 -1.48
C ARG A 89 -3.20 19.79 -1.28
N PHE A 90 -3.34 19.02 -2.35
CA PHE A 90 -3.81 17.63 -2.23
C PHE A 90 -2.84 16.76 -1.45
N ALA A 91 -1.52 16.92 -1.63
CA ALA A 91 -0.53 16.18 -0.87
C ALA A 91 -0.64 16.40 0.64
N VAL A 92 -0.90 17.64 1.07
CA VAL A 92 -1.13 17.99 2.48
C VAL A 92 -2.45 17.40 2.97
N ALA A 93 -3.53 17.56 2.20
CA ALA A 93 -4.85 17.01 2.55
C ALA A 93 -4.82 15.48 2.71
N VAL A 94 -4.19 14.78 1.75
CA VAL A 94 -4.00 13.34 1.80
C VAL A 94 -3.11 12.94 2.97
N HIS A 95 -2.02 13.66 3.25
CA HIS A 95 -1.15 13.31 4.36
C HIS A 95 -1.90 13.32 5.69
N ARG A 96 -2.60 14.42 5.99
CA ARG A 96 -3.37 14.57 7.22
C ARG A 96 -4.55 13.62 7.29
N GLY A 97 -5.19 13.36 6.14
CA GLY A 97 -6.24 12.36 6.03
C GLY A 97 -5.75 10.96 6.35
N LEU A 98 -4.56 10.59 5.88
CA LEU A 98 -3.93 9.30 6.20
C LEU A 98 -3.52 9.23 7.68
N GLU A 99 -2.95 10.29 8.25
CA GLU A 99 -2.63 10.34 9.69
C GLU A 99 -3.88 10.10 10.55
N ALA A 100 -4.99 10.76 10.22
CA ALA A 100 -6.26 10.56 10.90
C ALA A 100 -6.83 9.15 10.68
N ALA A 101 -6.76 8.63 9.45
CA ALA A 101 -7.24 7.28 9.12
C ALA A 101 -6.45 6.17 9.82
N PHE A 102 -5.20 6.44 10.20
CA PHE A 102 -4.33 5.47 10.85
C PHE A 102 -4.30 5.62 12.38
N GLU A 103 -4.98 6.62 12.95
CA GLU A 103 -5.00 6.86 14.38
C GLU A 103 -5.54 5.63 15.14
N GLY A 104 -4.75 5.12 16.11
CA GLY A 104 -5.08 3.91 16.87
C GLY A 104 -4.77 2.58 16.16
N SER A 105 -4.29 2.62 14.91
CA SER A 105 -3.80 1.45 14.18
C SER A 105 -2.27 1.32 14.24
N ASN A 106 -1.73 0.23 13.69
CA ASN A 106 -0.29 0.05 13.51
C ASN A 106 0.22 0.59 12.16
N PHE A 107 -0.65 1.20 11.34
CA PHE A 107 -0.22 1.86 10.11
C PHE A 107 0.31 3.26 10.41
N GLU A 108 1.27 3.71 9.61
CA GLU A 108 1.82 5.06 9.71
C GLU A 108 2.11 5.59 8.30
N VAL A 109 1.97 6.90 8.13
CA VAL A 109 2.40 7.58 6.90
C VAL A 109 3.81 8.14 7.09
N GLN A 110 4.74 7.68 6.28
CA GLN A 110 6.11 8.19 6.21
C GLN A 110 6.26 9.17 5.04
N GLY A 111 6.91 10.30 5.32
CA GLY A 111 7.24 11.34 4.33
C GLY A 111 6.84 12.73 4.79
N VAL A 112 7.23 13.75 4.03
CA VAL A 112 6.91 15.16 4.33
C VAL A 112 5.48 15.47 3.86
N GLU A 113 4.72 16.28 4.62
CA GLU A 113 3.36 16.75 4.30
C GLU A 113 3.23 17.27 2.84
N LEU A 114 4.20 18.05 2.37
CA LEU A 114 4.19 18.64 1.03
C LEU A 114 4.55 17.66 -0.10
N SER A 115 5.13 16.50 0.22
CA SER A 115 5.53 15.51 -0.79
C SER A 115 4.29 14.88 -1.45
N PRO A 116 4.14 14.90 -2.77
CA PRO A 116 3.02 14.23 -3.45
C PRO A 116 3.12 12.70 -3.41
N MET A 117 4.27 12.16 -3.02
CA MET A 117 4.50 10.74 -2.79
C MET A 117 4.47 10.46 -1.30
N LYS A 118 3.56 9.56 -0.88
CA LYS A 118 3.38 9.10 0.49
C LYS A 118 3.75 7.63 0.58
N HIS A 119 4.45 7.28 1.66
CA HIS A 119 4.74 5.89 1.99
C HIS A 119 3.85 5.48 3.16
N ILE A 120 3.03 4.45 2.98
CA ILE A 120 2.26 3.82 4.06
C ILE A 120 3.11 2.66 4.56
N VAL A 121 3.47 2.69 5.84
CA VAL A 121 4.22 1.64 6.53
C VAL A 121 3.32 0.96 7.56
N TYR A 122 3.69 -0.26 7.94
CA TYR A 122 3.02 -0.98 9.02
C TYR A 122 4.05 -1.33 10.09
N ASN A 123 3.82 -0.82 11.30
CA ASN A 123 4.68 -0.99 12.46
C ASN A 123 4.21 -2.19 13.28
N GLY A 124 4.61 -3.38 12.86
CA GLY A 124 4.32 -4.62 13.58
C GLY A 124 4.82 -5.85 12.85
N ASP A 125 4.51 -7.02 13.41
CA ASP A 125 4.85 -8.30 12.79
C ASP A 125 4.10 -8.49 11.48
N ASP A 126 4.71 -9.24 10.55
CA ASP A 126 4.13 -9.55 9.23
C ASP A 126 3.75 -8.31 8.38
N ALA A 127 4.50 -7.21 8.52
CA ALA A 127 4.28 -5.95 7.79
C ALA A 127 4.09 -6.14 6.28
N GLU A 128 4.89 -7.00 5.65
CA GLU A 128 4.76 -7.34 4.23
C GLU A 128 3.37 -7.88 3.88
N LYS A 129 2.86 -8.85 4.65
CA LYS A 129 1.54 -9.46 4.40
C LYS A 129 0.41 -8.46 4.66
N LYS A 130 0.54 -7.62 5.68
CA LYS A 130 -0.45 -6.58 6.01
C LYS A 130 -0.52 -5.52 4.93
N LEU A 131 0.63 -5.09 4.41
CA LEU A 131 0.69 -4.15 3.30
C LEU A 131 0.17 -4.76 2.01
N ASP A 132 0.45 -6.04 1.73
CA ASP A 132 -0.14 -6.75 0.58
C ASP A 132 -1.67 -6.81 0.68
N ALA A 133 -2.19 -7.22 1.84
CA ALA A 133 -3.63 -7.26 2.07
C ALA A 133 -4.28 -5.87 1.94
N LEU A 134 -3.60 -4.81 2.37
CA LEU A 134 -4.07 -3.44 2.17
C LEU A 134 -4.16 -3.08 0.67
N VAL A 135 -3.11 -3.39 -0.11
CA VAL A 135 -3.09 -3.12 -1.56
C VAL A 135 -4.18 -3.91 -2.28
N ASP A 136 -4.28 -5.21 -2.01
CA ASP A 136 -5.24 -6.10 -2.66
C ASP A 136 -6.68 -5.67 -2.37
N ARG A 137 -7.00 -5.38 -1.10
CA ARG A 137 -8.36 -4.93 -0.71
C ARG A 137 -8.71 -3.56 -1.27
N LEU A 138 -7.76 -2.62 -1.32
CA LEU A 138 -8.01 -1.32 -1.95
C LEU A 138 -8.35 -1.47 -3.43
N PHE A 139 -7.68 -2.40 -4.11
CA PHE A 139 -7.97 -2.68 -5.51
C PHE A 139 -9.32 -3.38 -5.69
N ASP A 140 -9.57 -4.46 -4.94
CA ASP A 140 -10.75 -5.31 -5.11
C ASP A 140 -12.05 -4.64 -4.61
N GLU A 141 -12.01 -3.96 -3.46
CA GLU A 141 -13.21 -3.43 -2.79
C GLU A 141 -13.49 -1.97 -3.20
N ALA A 142 -12.44 -1.18 -3.43
CA ALA A 142 -12.56 0.26 -3.68
C ALA A 142 -12.11 0.70 -5.08
N SER A 143 -11.58 -0.22 -5.92
CA SER A 143 -11.01 0.10 -7.24
C SER A 143 -9.90 1.16 -7.18
N ILE A 144 -9.16 1.21 -6.07
CA ILE A 144 -8.04 2.13 -5.84
C ILE A 144 -6.74 1.33 -5.99
N MET A 145 -5.88 1.76 -6.90
CA MET A 145 -4.59 1.12 -7.12
C MET A 145 -3.48 1.90 -6.42
N ILE A 146 -2.83 1.25 -5.46
CA ILE A 146 -1.54 1.68 -4.88
C ILE A 146 -0.48 0.62 -5.15
N THR A 147 0.80 0.96 -5.01
CA THR A 147 1.89 0.04 -5.38
C THR A 147 2.74 -0.36 -4.18
N ARG A 148 3.16 -1.63 -4.10
CA ARG A 148 4.12 -2.08 -3.08
C ARG A 148 5.53 -1.62 -3.44
N ALA A 149 6.25 -1.05 -2.48
CA ALA A 149 7.69 -0.87 -2.55
C ALA A 149 8.36 -2.16 -2.06
N ARG A 150 8.83 -2.98 -3.01
CA ARG A 150 9.57 -4.22 -2.73
C ARG A 150 11.05 -4.00 -3.01
N TYR A 151 11.88 -4.55 -2.14
CA TYR A 151 13.33 -4.43 -2.21
C TYR A 151 13.95 -5.82 -2.08
N LEU A 152 15.11 -6.02 -2.70
CA LEU A 152 15.87 -7.26 -2.52
C LEU A 152 16.79 -7.07 -1.31
N GLU A 153 16.34 -7.50 -0.13
CA GLU A 153 17.08 -7.30 1.14
C GLU A 153 18.56 -7.74 1.09
N ARG A 154 18.88 -8.75 0.26
CA ARG A 154 20.25 -9.26 0.11
C ARG A 154 21.18 -8.30 -0.63
N ASP A 155 20.63 -7.47 -1.51
CA ASP A 155 21.37 -6.57 -2.38
C ASP A 155 21.34 -5.13 -1.84
N GLU A 156 20.47 -4.84 -0.87
CA GLU A 156 20.39 -3.54 -0.22
C GLU A 156 21.51 -3.36 0.80
N LEU A 157 22.28 -2.28 0.65
CA LEU A 157 23.34 -1.93 1.60
C LEU A 157 22.78 -1.51 2.96
N TYR A 158 21.57 -0.95 2.98
CA TYR A 158 20.88 -0.50 4.18
C TYR A 158 19.47 -1.10 4.21
N PRO A 159 18.99 -1.56 5.38
CA PRO A 159 17.64 -2.10 5.48
C PRO A 159 16.62 -1.03 5.13
N VAL A 160 15.76 -1.32 4.16
CA VAL A 160 14.69 -0.41 3.72
C VAL A 160 13.37 -0.89 4.32
N THR A 161 12.64 0.02 4.96
CA THR A 161 11.33 -0.30 5.52
C THR A 161 10.32 -0.60 4.40
N PRO A 162 9.66 -1.78 4.41
CA PRO A 162 8.61 -2.08 3.45
C PRO A 162 7.47 -1.06 3.54
N SER A 163 6.98 -0.60 2.38
CA SER A 163 5.96 0.45 2.33
C SER A 163 5.08 0.35 1.10
N ALA A 164 3.81 0.72 1.21
CA ALA A 164 2.96 0.93 0.05
C ALA A 164 3.04 2.40 -0.39
N ARG A 165 3.21 2.64 -1.67
CA ARG A 165 3.38 3.96 -2.27
C ARG A 165 2.03 4.46 -2.75
N LEU A 166 1.61 5.61 -2.21
CA LEU A 166 0.45 6.36 -2.64
C LEU A 166 0.93 7.67 -3.28
N MET A 167 0.48 7.93 -4.51
CA MET A 167 0.89 9.09 -5.30
C MET A 167 -0.30 10.00 -5.54
N VAL A 168 -0.12 11.29 -5.30
CA VAL A 168 -1.11 12.33 -5.53
C VAL A 168 -0.78 13.10 -6.80
N GLN A 169 -1.79 13.38 -7.62
CA GLN A 169 -1.64 14.10 -8.88
C GLN A 169 -2.40 15.42 -8.87
N SER A 170 -1.98 16.36 -9.72
CA SER A 170 -2.67 17.63 -9.83
C SER A 170 -4.11 17.46 -10.33
N GLU A 171 -4.37 16.57 -11.29
CA GLU A 171 -5.69 16.44 -11.96
C GLU A 171 -6.74 15.66 -11.17
N MET A 172 -6.45 15.21 -9.95
CA MET A 172 -7.44 14.57 -9.07
C MET A 172 -8.50 15.58 -8.61
N SER A 173 -9.71 15.09 -8.39
CA SER A 173 -10.81 15.84 -7.76
C SER A 173 -10.83 15.68 -6.24
N GLU A 174 -11.44 16.64 -5.54
CA GLU A 174 -11.62 16.57 -4.08
C GLU A 174 -12.43 15.33 -3.68
N ASP A 175 -13.49 15.00 -4.43
CA ASP A 175 -14.32 13.82 -4.21
C ASP A 175 -13.55 12.50 -4.40
N GLU A 176 -12.60 12.43 -5.33
CA GLU A 176 -11.73 11.25 -5.49
C GLU A 176 -10.80 11.08 -4.30
N VAL A 177 -10.22 12.18 -3.81
CA VAL A 177 -9.33 12.18 -2.65
C VAL A 177 -10.10 11.76 -1.38
N GLU A 178 -11.28 12.33 -1.15
CA GLU A 178 -12.11 11.99 0.01
C GLU A 178 -12.54 10.52 -0.02
N ARG A 179 -13.05 10.03 -1.16
CA ARG A 179 -13.41 8.61 -1.31
C ARG A 179 -12.22 7.70 -1.05
N ALA A 180 -11.03 8.06 -1.52
CA ALA A 180 -9.84 7.27 -1.29
C ALA A 180 -9.45 7.20 0.18
N LEU A 181 -9.50 8.32 0.89
CA LEU A 181 -9.20 8.37 2.33
C LEU A 181 -10.21 7.56 3.15
N VAL A 182 -11.50 7.67 2.85
CA VAL A 182 -12.55 6.90 3.52
C VAL A 182 -12.36 5.40 3.27
N ALA A 183 -12.09 4.99 2.03
CA ALA A 183 -11.84 3.58 1.72
C ALA A 183 -10.61 3.03 2.46
N ILE A 184 -9.52 3.82 2.53
CA ILE A 184 -8.32 3.44 3.27
C ILE A 184 -8.62 3.28 4.76
N ALA A 185 -9.34 4.22 5.38
CA ALA A 185 -9.71 4.15 6.79
C ALA A 185 -10.52 2.87 7.10
N THR A 186 -11.58 2.60 6.33
CA THR A 186 -12.42 1.42 6.50
C THR A 186 -11.62 0.11 6.39
N ILE A 187 -10.74 -0.01 5.38
CA ILE A 187 -9.94 -1.22 5.18
C ILE A 187 -8.93 -1.40 6.31
N VAL A 188 -8.33 -0.32 6.80
CA VAL A 188 -7.37 -0.35 7.91
C VAL A 188 -8.05 -0.79 9.21
N GLU A 189 -9.24 -0.28 9.52
CA GLU A 189 -10.04 -0.71 10.67
C GLU A 189 -10.33 -2.22 10.63
N ASP A 190 -10.76 -2.72 9.48
CA ASP A 190 -11.02 -4.16 9.30
C ASP A 190 -9.76 -5.01 9.47
N LEU A 191 -8.61 -4.56 8.95
CA LEU A 191 -7.32 -5.24 9.08
C LEU A 191 -6.78 -5.24 10.52
N PHE A 192 -7.24 -4.29 11.35
CA PHE A 192 -6.93 -4.19 12.76
C PHE A 192 -7.85 -5.10 13.61
N ILE A 193 -9.16 -5.06 13.37
CA ILE A 193 -10.16 -5.80 14.16
C ILE A 193 -10.09 -7.31 13.91
N TYR A 194 -9.80 -7.74 12.67
CA TYR A 194 -9.71 -9.15 12.31
C TYR A 194 -8.27 -9.53 11.97
N PRO A 195 -7.43 -9.87 12.97
CA PRO A 195 -6.17 -10.55 12.69
C PRO A 195 -6.50 -11.85 11.94
N SER A 196 -5.71 -12.14 10.90
CA SER A 196 -5.85 -13.19 9.88
C SER A 196 -6.02 -14.63 10.38
N HIS A 197 -6.19 -14.85 11.69
CA HIS A 197 -6.50 -16.14 12.31
C HIS A 197 -7.97 -16.60 12.15
N SER A 198 -8.89 -15.74 11.75
CA SER A 198 -10.33 -16.09 11.64
C SER A 198 -10.65 -17.02 10.46
N TYR A 199 -9.85 -17.00 9.39
CA TYR A 199 -10.02 -17.94 8.27
C TYR A 199 -9.70 -19.39 8.69
N LEU A 200 -8.78 -19.57 9.65
CA LEU A 200 -8.47 -20.89 10.18
C LEU A 200 -9.62 -21.44 11.03
N LEU A 201 -10.31 -20.58 11.81
CA LEU A 201 -11.46 -20.98 12.63
C LEU A 201 -12.67 -21.37 11.75
N CYS A 202 -12.92 -20.62 10.67
CA CYS A 202 -13.98 -20.94 9.72
C CYS A 202 -13.69 -22.26 8.97
N CYS A 203 -12.44 -22.50 8.54
CA CYS A 203 -12.04 -23.75 7.90
C CYS A 203 -12.00 -24.96 8.86
N THR A 204 -11.72 -24.76 10.16
CA THR A 204 -11.84 -25.86 11.14
C THR A 204 -13.30 -26.17 11.45
N LEU A 205 -14.18 -25.17 11.53
CA LEU A 205 -15.62 -25.39 11.67
C LEU A 205 -16.23 -26.09 10.44
N LEU A 206 -15.81 -25.74 9.22
CA LEU A 206 -16.23 -26.46 8.00
C LEU A 206 -15.73 -27.91 7.96
N ASN A 207 -14.48 -28.16 8.37
CA ASN A 207 -13.95 -29.52 8.47
C ASN A 207 -14.66 -30.35 9.54
N LEU A 208 -15.09 -29.72 10.65
CA LEU A 208 -15.87 -30.38 11.69
C LEU A 208 -17.29 -30.74 11.21
N CYS A 209 -17.94 -29.85 10.44
CA CYS A 209 -19.22 -30.13 9.78
C CYS A 209 -19.12 -31.31 8.79
N LEU A 210 -18.10 -31.32 7.92
CA LEU A 210 -17.87 -32.43 6.98
C LEU A 210 -17.56 -33.76 7.68
N TYR A 211 -16.89 -33.73 8.84
CA TYR A 211 -16.62 -34.92 9.65
C TYR A 211 -17.89 -35.47 10.33
N LEU A 212 -18.87 -34.61 10.63
CA LEU A 212 -20.15 -34.97 11.23
C LEU A 212 -21.19 -35.44 10.19
N ASP A 213 -21.14 -34.94 8.95
CA ASP A 213 -21.95 -35.44 7.83
C ASP A 213 -21.62 -36.90 7.46
N LEU A 214 -20.37 -37.33 7.65
CA LEU A 214 -19.94 -38.74 7.49
C LEU A 214 -20.61 -39.71 8.49
N PHE A 215 -21.26 -39.20 9.54
CA PHE A 215 -22.01 -39.99 10.53
C PHE A 215 -23.54 -39.84 10.43
N GLY A 216 -24.06 -39.18 9.38
CA GLY A 216 -25.48 -39.25 9.00
C GLY A 216 -26.44 -38.47 9.90
N LEU A 217 -26.03 -37.32 10.45
CA LEU A 217 -26.92 -36.42 11.18
C LEU A 217 -27.31 -35.22 10.31
N ASP A 218 -28.55 -35.20 9.81
CA ASP A 218 -29.13 -34.07 9.05
C ASP A 218 -29.13 -32.78 9.89
N LEU A 219 -28.27 -31.82 9.54
CA LEU A 219 -28.18 -30.51 10.20
C LEU A 219 -28.22 -29.34 9.19
N CYS A 220 -29.15 -29.39 8.23
CA CYS A 220 -29.46 -28.24 7.36
C CYS A 220 -29.99 -27.00 8.12
N TYR A 221 -30.41 -27.13 9.38
CA TYR A 221 -30.96 -26.00 10.16
C TYR A 221 -29.92 -25.10 10.85
N SER A 222 -28.63 -25.48 10.86
CA SER A 222 -27.59 -24.74 11.62
C SER A 222 -26.79 -23.74 10.80
N LEU A 223 -26.83 -23.81 9.46
CA LEU A 223 -26.11 -22.88 8.58
C LEU A 223 -26.76 -21.48 8.56
N ASP A 224 -28.10 -21.39 8.64
CA ASP A 224 -28.82 -20.12 8.68
C ASP A 224 -28.63 -19.37 10.02
N LEU A 225 -28.49 -20.10 11.14
CA LEU A 225 -28.20 -19.47 12.44
C LEU A 225 -26.78 -18.88 12.52
N CYS A 226 -25.79 -19.55 11.90
CA CYS A 226 -24.41 -19.05 11.86
C CYS A 226 -24.27 -17.74 11.08
N TYR A 227 -25.08 -17.55 10.03
CA TYR A 227 -25.09 -16.28 9.28
C TYR A 227 -25.77 -15.14 10.05
N SER A 228 -26.78 -15.44 10.86
CA SER A 228 -27.58 -14.43 11.57
C SER A 228 -26.93 -13.93 12.87
N TYR A 229 -26.05 -14.71 13.51
CA TYR A 229 -25.45 -14.39 14.82
C TYR A 229 -23.95 -13.99 14.75
N LYS A 230 -23.52 -13.37 13.65
CA LYS A 230 -22.12 -12.97 13.40
C LYS A 230 -21.51 -12.08 14.52
N GLU A 231 -22.33 -11.33 15.25
CA GLU A 231 -21.89 -10.46 16.36
C GLU A 231 -21.91 -11.11 17.76
N LEU A 232 -22.66 -12.20 17.98
CA LEU A 232 -22.86 -12.76 19.34
C LEU A 232 -21.89 -13.91 19.68
N ILE A 233 -21.14 -14.40 18.70
CA ILE A 233 -20.40 -15.67 18.80
C ILE A 233 -19.01 -15.53 19.46
N SER A 234 -18.51 -14.31 19.73
CA SER A 234 -17.12 -14.16 20.21
C SER A 234 -16.92 -14.38 21.72
N SER A 235 -17.95 -14.28 22.57
CA SER A 235 -17.72 -14.21 24.03
C SER A 235 -18.33 -15.35 24.88
N LEU A 236 -19.33 -16.10 24.40
CA LEU A 236 -20.03 -17.10 25.25
C LEU A 236 -19.89 -18.56 24.84
N PHE A 237 -19.43 -18.92 23.64
CA PHE A 237 -19.61 -20.30 23.14
C PHE A 237 -18.42 -21.24 23.29
N LEU A 238 -17.19 -20.73 23.47
CA LEU A 238 -15.99 -21.59 23.62
C LEU A 238 -16.06 -22.57 24.81
N PRO A 239 -16.54 -22.20 26.01
CA PRO A 239 -16.59 -23.15 27.13
C PRO A 239 -17.70 -24.20 26.94
N TYR A 240 -18.82 -23.87 26.30
CA TYR A 240 -19.94 -24.80 26.13
C TYR A 240 -19.67 -25.88 25.08
N VAL A 241 -19.00 -25.52 23.98
CA VAL A 241 -18.62 -26.49 22.93
C VAL A 241 -17.56 -27.46 23.46
N LEU A 242 -16.60 -26.97 24.26
CA LEU A 242 -15.61 -27.84 24.90
C LEU A 242 -16.25 -28.82 25.89
N VAL A 243 -17.24 -28.36 26.67
CA VAL A 243 -18.01 -29.20 27.59
C VAL A 243 -18.81 -30.26 26.85
N LEU A 244 -19.48 -29.93 25.73
CA LEU A 244 -20.22 -30.90 24.92
C LEU A 244 -19.31 -31.97 24.31
N ILE A 245 -18.13 -31.58 23.80
CA ILE A 245 -17.14 -32.52 23.24
C ILE A 245 -16.59 -33.44 24.35
N LEU A 246 -16.25 -32.89 25.51
CA LEU A 246 -15.77 -33.68 26.65
C LEU A 246 -16.87 -34.60 27.20
N LEU A 247 -18.12 -34.16 27.24
CA LEU A 247 -19.27 -34.98 27.64
C LEU A 247 -19.50 -36.13 26.65
N HIS A 248 -19.34 -35.87 25.34
CA HIS A 248 -19.48 -36.91 24.31
C HIS A 248 -18.34 -37.93 24.36
N ILE A 249 -17.10 -37.50 24.58
CA ILE A 249 -15.93 -38.38 24.77
C ILE A 249 -16.12 -39.22 26.04
N ALA A 250 -16.60 -38.60 27.14
CA ALA A 250 -16.90 -39.28 28.39
C ALA A 250 -18.01 -40.33 28.22
N LEU A 251 -19.11 -39.99 27.55
CA LEU A 251 -20.19 -40.94 27.26
C LEU A 251 -19.72 -42.11 26.39
N ARG A 252 -18.85 -41.86 25.40
CA ARG A 252 -18.29 -42.93 24.54
C ARG A 252 -17.36 -43.86 25.33
N LEU A 253 -16.50 -43.32 26.19
CA LEU A 253 -15.61 -44.12 27.05
C LEU A 253 -16.37 -44.93 28.11
N TYR A 254 -17.52 -44.43 28.58
CA TYR A 254 -18.35 -45.12 29.58
C TYR A 254 -19.28 -46.19 29.00
N LEU A 255 -19.74 -46.03 27.75
CA LEU A 255 -20.74 -46.94 27.13
C LEU A 255 -20.12 -48.05 26.27
N LEU A 256 -18.83 -47.95 25.89
CA LEU A 256 -18.14 -48.93 25.06
C LEU A 256 -17.89 -50.34 25.68
N PRO A 257 -17.89 -50.59 27.00
CA PRO A 257 -17.71 -51.95 27.51
C PRO A 257 -18.97 -52.84 27.50
N TYR A 258 -20.15 -52.34 27.09
CA TYR A 258 -21.43 -53.05 27.32
C TYR A 258 -22.26 -53.40 26.08
N LEU A 259 -21.75 -53.23 24.85
CA LEU A 259 -22.48 -53.61 23.65
C LEU A 259 -21.96 -54.95 23.07
N PRO A 260 -22.79 -56.00 22.99
CA PRO A 260 -22.39 -57.26 22.37
C PRO A 260 -22.33 -57.08 20.84
N PHE A 261 -21.25 -57.58 20.24
CA PHE A 261 -21.13 -57.68 18.79
C PHE A 261 -22.12 -58.72 18.25
N SER A 262 -23.05 -58.28 17.41
CA SER A 262 -23.79 -59.11 16.44
C SER A 262 -23.88 -58.38 15.12
#